data_AF-A0AAE7CAZ8-F1
#
_entry.id   AF-A0AAE7CAZ8-F1
#
_cell.length_a   1.000
_cell.length_b   1.000
_cell.length_c   1.000
_cell.angle_alpha   90.00
_cell.angle_beta   90.00
_cell.angle_gamma   90.00
#
_symmetry.space_group_name_H-M   'P 1'
#
loop_
_entity.id
_entity.type
_entity.pdbx_description
1 polymer ?
#
loop_
_entity_poly.entity_id
_entity_poly.type
_entity_poly.pdbx_seq_one_letter_code
_entity_poly.pdbx_strand_id
1 'polypeptide(L)'
;MPVITPLRAATDVLDRADALLGLDADPLQDPLRTDVRRLAWAMGVASIDTYLHWLVHAVDLAAPLPNALRKLDVRFEDLVAMGKSSVTARQSGKRDRPMVRARNVLHARVLKDTYQSERGVETALGLAGVTGYWRDLSLHMGEPSPAIKSHLNSLAARRNSVVHEGDIKRQARPRAIRHKELSAADVRSELDWVRRFIAALAVVAP
;
A
#
# COMPACT_ATOMS: atom_id res chain seq x y z
N MET A 1 12.07 -10.85 19.64
CA MET A 1 12.27 -9.84 18.59
C MET A 1 11.06 -8.93 18.56
N PRO A 2 11.20 -7.60 18.43
CA PRO A 2 10.05 -6.71 18.32
C PRO A 2 9.23 -7.10 17.08
N VAL A 3 7.91 -7.24 17.27
CA VAL A 3 6.97 -7.52 16.17
C VAL A 3 6.97 -6.32 15.22
N ILE A 4 7.12 -6.57 13.92
CA ILE A 4 7.01 -5.51 12.91
C ILE A 4 5.54 -5.12 12.81
N THR A 5 5.23 -3.85 13.08
CA THR A 5 3.89 -3.28 12.96
C THR A 5 3.67 -2.70 11.55
N PRO A 6 2.40 -2.51 11.11
CA PRO A 6 2.10 -1.81 9.86
C PRO A 6 2.78 -0.43 9.76
N LEU A 7 2.72 0.35 10.84
CA LEU A 7 3.36 1.66 10.92
C LEU A 7 4.88 1.56 10.73
N ARG A 8 5.54 0.61 11.39
CA ARG A 8 7.00 0.46 11.28
C ARG A 8 7.41 0.04 9.87
N ALA A 9 6.67 -0.87 9.24
CA ALA A 9 6.95 -1.30 7.87
C ALA A 9 6.78 -0.15 6.87
N ALA A 10 5.72 0.64 7.00
CA ALA A 10 5.47 1.79 6.13
C ALA A 10 6.50 2.92 6.34
N THR A 11 6.86 3.19 7.60
CA THR A 11 7.87 4.21 7.96
C THR A 11 9.24 3.85 7.38
N ASP A 12 9.64 2.58 7.41
CA ASP A 12 10.89 2.13 6.77
C ASP A 12 10.92 2.39 5.25
N VAL A 13 9.78 2.27 4.56
CA VAL A 13 9.68 2.62 3.13
C VAL A 13 9.78 4.14 2.92
N LEU A 14 9.11 4.93 3.77
CA LEU A 14 9.17 6.40 3.73
C LEU A 14 10.57 6.93 4.00
N ASP A 15 11.25 6.44 5.02
CA ASP A 15 12.58 6.91 5.39
C ASP A 15 13.60 6.61 4.27
N ARG A 16 13.42 5.49 3.54
CA ARG A 16 14.19 5.20 2.33
C ARG A 16 13.82 6.12 1.17
N ALA A 17 12.56 6.54 1.04
CA ALA A 17 12.15 7.53 0.04
C ALA A 17 12.80 8.89 0.31
N ASP A 18 12.86 9.33 1.57
CA ASP A 18 13.57 10.54 1.99
C ASP A 18 15.07 10.44 1.74
N ALA A 19 15.69 9.30 2.09
CA ALA A 19 17.10 9.06 1.84
C ALA A 19 17.43 9.12 0.33
N LEU A 20 16.56 8.58 -0.52
CA LEU A 20 16.70 8.71 -1.97
C LEU A 20 16.58 10.16 -2.41
N LEU A 21 15.58 10.90 -1.95
CA LEU A 21 15.45 12.32 -2.29
C LEU A 21 16.68 13.13 -1.84
N GLY A 22 17.34 12.74 -0.75
CA GLY A 22 18.60 13.31 -0.30
C GLY A 22 19.77 13.17 -1.30
N LEU A 23 19.67 12.23 -2.26
CA LEU A 23 20.64 12.08 -3.34
C LEU A 23 20.42 13.08 -4.50
N ASP A 24 19.36 13.88 -4.46
CA ASP A 24 19.08 14.93 -5.44
C ASP A 24 19.99 16.17 -5.27
N ALA A 25 21.30 15.94 -5.33
CA ALA A 25 22.33 16.94 -5.13
C ALA A 25 23.49 16.72 -6.12
N ASP A 26 24.36 17.73 -6.24
CA ASP A 26 25.58 17.61 -7.03
C ASP A 26 26.51 16.52 -6.44
N PRO A 27 27.27 15.78 -7.28
CA PRO A 27 27.48 15.98 -8.72
C PRO A 27 26.52 15.17 -9.61
N LEU A 28 25.35 14.76 -9.11
CA LEU A 28 24.43 13.94 -9.88
C LEU A 28 23.91 14.70 -11.11
N GLN A 29 23.96 14.08 -12.29
CA GLN A 29 23.48 14.71 -13.53
C GLN A 29 21.96 14.91 -13.51
N ASP A 30 21.47 15.99 -14.15
CA ASP A 30 20.05 16.37 -14.13
C ASP A 30 19.04 15.26 -14.52
N PRO A 31 19.30 14.40 -15.53
CA PRO A 31 18.41 13.29 -15.82
C PRO A 31 18.29 12.32 -14.64
N LEU A 32 19.43 11.98 -14.02
CA LEU A 32 19.49 11.07 -12.86
C LEU A 32 18.84 11.70 -11.62
N ARG A 33 19.04 13.00 -11.40
CA ARG A 33 18.36 13.76 -10.34
C ARG A 33 16.84 13.68 -10.48
N THR A 34 16.35 13.79 -11.71
CA THR A 34 14.91 13.67 -11.97
C THR A 34 14.39 12.25 -11.72
N ASP A 35 15.16 11.22 -12.06
CA ASP A 35 14.79 9.83 -11.78
C ASP A 35 14.83 9.49 -10.29
N VAL A 36 15.79 10.06 -9.55
CA VAL A 36 15.83 9.98 -8.08
C VAL A 36 14.55 10.55 -7.47
N ARG A 37 14.10 11.73 -7.92
CA ARG A 37 12.83 12.34 -7.47
C ARG A 37 11.63 11.45 -7.77
N ARG A 38 11.57 10.86 -8.97
CA ARG A 38 10.50 9.94 -9.38
C ARG A 38 10.48 8.67 -8.54
N LEU A 39 11.66 8.12 -8.24
CA LEU A 39 11.78 6.93 -7.41
C LEU A 39 11.38 7.22 -5.97
N ALA A 40 11.82 8.36 -5.40
CA ALA A 40 11.39 8.82 -4.09
C ALA A 40 9.87 8.98 -4.02
N TRP A 41 9.24 9.60 -5.02
CA TRP A 41 7.77 9.65 -5.12
C TRP A 41 7.13 8.27 -5.13
N ALA A 42 7.61 7.37 -5.99
CA ALA A 42 7.03 6.03 -6.14
C ALA A 42 7.16 5.22 -4.84
N MET A 43 8.27 5.35 -4.11
CA MET A 43 8.47 4.74 -2.80
C MET A 43 7.58 5.37 -1.73
N GLY A 44 7.43 6.69 -1.75
CA GLY A 44 6.45 7.39 -0.90
C GLY A 44 5.06 6.80 -1.04
N VAL A 45 4.54 6.68 -2.26
CA VAL A 45 3.23 6.07 -2.50
C VAL A 45 3.19 4.57 -2.11
N ALA A 46 4.29 3.84 -2.31
CA ALA A 46 4.39 2.43 -1.91
C ALA A 46 4.34 2.22 -0.38
N SER A 47 4.68 3.23 0.42
CA SER A 47 4.57 3.14 1.88
C SER A 47 3.13 3.03 2.36
N ILE A 48 2.17 3.68 1.68
CA ILE A 48 0.73 3.56 1.95
C ILE A 48 0.29 2.11 1.70
N ASP A 49 0.70 1.56 0.55
CA ASP A 49 0.42 0.17 0.18
C ASP A 49 0.99 -0.80 1.20
N THR A 50 2.23 -0.55 1.63
CA THR A 50 2.90 -1.35 2.66
C THR A 50 2.11 -1.34 3.96
N TYR A 51 1.70 -0.17 4.45
CA TYR A 51 0.87 -0.07 5.66
C TYR A 51 -0.36 -0.98 5.55
N LEU A 52 -1.10 -0.85 4.45
CA LEU A 52 -2.39 -1.50 4.27
C LEU A 52 -2.27 -3.01 4.04
N HIS A 53 -1.24 -3.48 3.34
CA HIS A 53 -0.96 -4.92 3.25
C HIS A 53 -0.65 -5.52 4.62
N TRP A 54 0.16 -4.85 5.43
CA TRP A 54 0.47 -5.32 6.77
C TRP A 54 -0.77 -5.33 7.68
N LEU A 55 -1.62 -4.30 7.56
CA LEU A 55 -2.89 -4.21 8.29
C LEU A 55 -3.83 -5.38 7.92
N VAL A 56 -4.07 -5.60 6.63
CA VAL A 56 -4.94 -6.69 6.15
C VAL A 56 -4.35 -8.06 6.50
N HIS A 57 -3.03 -8.22 6.39
CA HIS A 57 -2.35 -9.43 6.79
C HIS A 57 -2.49 -9.71 8.29
N ALA A 58 -2.63 -8.69 9.13
CA ALA A 58 -2.71 -8.82 10.59
C ALA A 58 -4.10 -9.25 11.11
N VAL A 59 -5.15 -9.24 10.28
CA VAL A 59 -6.53 -9.56 10.71
C VAL A 59 -6.59 -10.88 11.49
N ASP A 60 -7.35 -10.86 12.58
CA ASP A 60 -7.62 -12.06 13.37
C ASP A 60 -8.67 -12.93 12.67
N LEU A 61 -8.20 -14.02 12.07
CA LEU A 61 -9.05 -14.99 11.38
C LEU A 61 -9.81 -15.91 12.35
N ALA A 62 -9.50 -15.90 13.65
CA ALA A 62 -10.22 -16.66 14.66
C ALA A 62 -11.43 -15.89 15.24
N ALA A 63 -11.44 -14.57 15.09
CA ALA A 63 -12.57 -13.71 15.44
C ALA A 63 -13.65 -13.72 14.33
N PRO A 64 -14.86 -13.22 14.61
CA PRO A 64 -15.86 -13.00 13.56
C PRO A 64 -15.29 -12.15 12.42
N LEU A 65 -15.30 -12.72 11.20
CA LEU A 65 -14.65 -12.09 10.06
C LEU A 65 -15.34 -10.77 9.67
N PRO A 66 -14.57 -9.71 9.35
CA PRO A 66 -15.08 -8.49 8.73
C PRO A 66 -15.98 -8.79 7.52
N ASN A 67 -17.01 -7.95 7.31
CA ASN A 67 -17.98 -8.19 6.23
C ASN A 67 -17.32 -8.21 4.83
N ALA A 68 -16.34 -7.36 4.59
CA ALA A 68 -15.61 -7.37 3.32
C ALA A 68 -14.78 -8.66 3.17
N LEU A 69 -14.12 -9.11 4.23
CA LEU A 69 -13.31 -10.33 4.22
C LEU A 69 -14.16 -11.59 4.01
N ARG A 70 -15.39 -11.63 4.55
CA ARG A 70 -16.35 -12.72 4.30
C ARG A 70 -16.74 -12.87 2.83
N LYS A 71 -16.62 -11.81 2.05
CA LYS A 71 -16.96 -11.76 0.62
C LYS A 71 -15.73 -11.86 -0.27
N LEU A 72 -14.55 -12.09 0.30
CA LEU A 72 -13.32 -12.16 -0.47
C LEU A 72 -13.32 -13.42 -1.34
N ASP A 73 -13.19 -13.22 -2.65
CA ASP A 73 -13.10 -14.33 -3.59
C ASP A 73 -11.78 -15.10 -3.39
N VAL A 74 -11.91 -16.40 -3.12
CA VAL A 74 -10.81 -17.36 -3.02
C VAL A 74 -11.00 -18.46 -4.05
N ARG A 75 -9.91 -19.00 -4.58
CA ARG A 75 -10.02 -20.08 -5.57
C ARG A 75 -10.50 -21.36 -4.87
N PHE A 76 -11.43 -22.06 -5.50
CA PHE A 76 -11.99 -23.30 -4.94
C PHE A 76 -10.91 -24.37 -4.72
N GLU A 77 -9.89 -24.41 -5.59
CA GLU A 77 -8.75 -25.31 -5.44
C GLU A 77 -7.97 -25.10 -4.13
N ASP A 78 -7.90 -23.87 -3.61
CA ASP A 78 -7.22 -23.56 -2.36
C ASP A 78 -8.01 -24.14 -1.16
N LEU A 79 -9.34 -24.14 -1.25
CA LEU A 79 -10.22 -24.78 -0.26
C LEU A 79 -10.04 -26.31 -0.25
N VAL A 80 -10.00 -26.93 -1.44
CA VAL A 80 -9.77 -28.37 -1.58
C VAL A 80 -8.39 -28.77 -1.05
N ALA A 81 -7.36 -27.98 -1.38
CA ALA A 81 -5.99 -28.22 -0.91
C ALA A 81 -5.88 -28.12 0.62
N MET A 82 -6.55 -27.14 1.24
CA MET A 82 -6.63 -27.04 2.69
C MET A 82 -7.28 -28.27 3.33
N GLY A 83 -8.41 -28.74 2.79
CA GLY A 83 -9.12 -29.93 3.28
C GLY A 83 -8.26 -31.19 3.20
N LYS A 84 -7.63 -31.44 2.05
CA LYS A 84 -6.70 -32.58 1.86
C LYS A 84 -5.52 -32.53 2.84
N SER A 85 -4.98 -31.33 3.06
CA SER A 85 -3.88 -31.14 4.02
C SER A 85 -4.30 -31.48 5.45
N SER A 86 -5.51 -31.06 5.87
CA SER A 86 -6.05 -31.40 7.20
C SER A 86 -6.25 -32.89 7.39
N VAL A 87 -6.78 -33.59 6.38
CA VAL A 87 -6.95 -35.07 6.41
C VAL A 87 -5.60 -35.77 6.52
N THR A 88 -4.63 -35.36 5.69
CA THR A 88 -3.28 -35.95 5.67
C THR A 88 -2.56 -35.74 7.00
N ALA A 89 -2.71 -34.56 7.63
CA ALA A 89 -2.14 -34.28 8.95
C ALA A 89 -2.68 -35.24 10.02
N ARG A 90 -3.99 -35.48 10.03
CA ARG A 90 -4.63 -36.44 10.94
C ARG A 90 -4.15 -37.87 10.73
N GLN A 91 -4.10 -38.32 9.46
CA GLN A 91 -3.64 -39.68 9.12
C GLN A 91 -2.18 -39.93 9.50
N SER A 92 -1.34 -38.89 9.43
CA SER A 92 0.09 -38.97 9.77
C SER A 92 0.42 -38.63 11.22
N GLY A 93 -0.59 -38.44 12.08
CA GLY A 93 -0.39 -38.08 13.49
C GLY A 93 0.29 -36.70 13.69
N LYS A 94 0.28 -35.84 12.69
CA LYS A 94 0.91 -34.50 12.73
C LYS A 94 -0.07 -33.46 13.23
N ARG A 95 0.44 -32.48 13.99
CA ARG A 95 -0.35 -31.32 14.44
C ARG A 95 -0.80 -30.49 13.25
N ASP A 96 -2.11 -30.38 13.07
CA ASP A 96 -2.70 -29.57 12.01
C ASP A 96 -2.63 -28.06 12.30
N ARG A 97 -2.53 -27.23 11.24
CA ARG A 97 -2.41 -25.76 11.31
C ARG A 97 -3.33 -25.06 10.30
N PRO A 98 -4.66 -25.23 10.39
CA PRO A 98 -5.61 -24.68 9.41
C PRO A 98 -5.58 -23.15 9.34
N MET A 99 -5.45 -22.46 10.48
CA MET A 99 -5.40 -20.99 10.51
C MET A 99 -4.18 -20.41 9.81
N VAL A 100 -3.04 -21.09 9.88
CA VAL A 100 -1.82 -20.68 9.15
C VAL A 100 -2.04 -20.82 7.65
N ARG A 101 -2.69 -21.90 7.20
CA ARG A 101 -3.01 -22.09 5.78
C ARG A 101 -4.02 -21.07 5.27
N ALA A 102 -5.08 -20.79 6.04
CA ALA A 102 -6.04 -19.74 5.71
C ALA A 102 -5.36 -18.37 5.59
N ARG A 103 -4.42 -18.05 6.50
CA ARG A 103 -3.62 -16.82 6.43
C ARG A 103 -2.74 -16.77 5.18
N ASN A 104 -2.13 -17.88 4.78
CA ASN A 104 -1.33 -17.94 3.55
C ASN A 104 -2.18 -17.74 2.30
N VAL A 105 -3.41 -18.29 2.27
CA VAL A 105 -4.37 -18.07 1.17
C VAL A 105 -4.79 -16.59 1.11
N LEU A 106 -5.14 -16.00 2.26
CA LEU A 106 -5.44 -14.58 2.36
C LEU A 106 -4.27 -13.74 1.82
N HIS A 107 -3.06 -13.99 2.32
CA HIS A 107 -1.86 -13.27 1.90
C HIS A 107 -1.62 -13.38 0.39
N ALA A 108 -1.68 -14.59 -0.17
CA ALA A 108 -1.50 -14.80 -1.61
C ALA A 108 -2.57 -14.10 -2.46
N ARG A 109 -3.79 -13.96 -1.94
CA ARG A 109 -4.88 -13.26 -2.60
C ARG A 109 -4.71 -11.75 -2.55
N VAL A 110 -4.39 -11.19 -1.38
CA VAL A 110 -4.29 -9.74 -1.19
C VAL A 110 -3.00 -9.18 -1.78
N LEU A 111 -1.90 -9.95 -1.83
CA LEU A 111 -0.62 -9.54 -2.42
C LEU A 111 -0.74 -9.02 -3.87
N LYS A 112 -1.80 -9.41 -4.59
CA LYS A 112 -2.06 -8.98 -5.97
C LYS A 112 -2.82 -7.65 -6.06
N ASP A 113 -3.37 -7.17 -4.95
CA ASP A 113 -4.11 -5.93 -4.88
C ASP A 113 -3.17 -4.74 -4.63
N THR A 114 -3.60 -3.54 -5.03
CA THR A 114 -2.91 -2.29 -4.74
C THR A 114 -3.87 -1.36 -4.00
N TYR A 115 -3.42 -0.82 -2.87
CA TYR A 115 -4.22 -0.08 -1.91
C TYR A 115 -3.85 1.42 -1.84
N GLN A 116 -3.28 1.96 -2.92
CA GLN A 116 -2.75 3.32 -2.98
C GLN A 116 -3.80 4.39 -3.36
N SER A 117 -4.87 4.00 -4.06
CA SER A 117 -5.97 4.90 -4.45
C SER A 117 -7.05 4.97 -3.38
N GLU A 118 -7.98 5.93 -3.47
CA GLU A 118 -9.15 6.01 -2.59
C GLU A 118 -9.84 4.64 -2.42
N ARG A 119 -10.18 4.01 -3.56
CA ARG A 119 -10.88 2.72 -3.57
C ARG A 119 -10.02 1.61 -2.98
N GLY A 120 -8.71 1.67 -3.23
CA GLY A 120 -7.75 0.72 -2.67
C GLY A 120 -7.70 0.81 -1.15
N VAL A 121 -7.58 2.02 -0.61
CA VAL A 121 -7.60 2.29 0.84
C VAL A 121 -8.91 1.81 1.46
N GLU A 122 -10.05 2.16 0.88
CA GLU A 122 -11.37 1.72 1.34
C GLU A 122 -11.50 0.19 1.36
N THR A 123 -11.00 -0.48 0.32
CA THR A 123 -11.01 -1.94 0.25
C THR A 123 -10.18 -2.55 1.37
N ALA A 124 -8.93 -2.10 1.57
CA ALA A 124 -8.05 -2.62 2.60
C ALA A 124 -8.59 -2.39 4.01
N LEU A 125 -9.09 -1.18 4.30
CA LEU A 125 -9.69 -0.86 5.60
C LEU A 125 -10.96 -1.69 5.86
N GLY A 126 -11.77 -1.92 4.83
CA GLY A 126 -12.93 -2.82 4.92
C GLY A 126 -12.53 -4.28 5.20
N LEU A 127 -11.48 -4.78 4.53
CA LEU A 127 -10.91 -6.12 4.78
C LEU A 127 -10.37 -6.24 6.21
N ALA A 128 -9.79 -5.16 6.74
CA ALA A 128 -9.33 -5.05 8.12
C ALA A 128 -10.47 -4.87 9.15
N GLY A 129 -11.72 -4.66 8.71
CA GLY A 129 -12.87 -4.46 9.59
C GLY A 129 -13.01 -3.06 10.17
N VAL A 130 -12.26 -2.09 9.64
CA VAL A 130 -12.33 -0.69 10.06
C VAL A 130 -13.56 -0.04 9.43
N THR A 131 -14.33 0.69 10.24
CA THR A 131 -15.56 1.39 9.80
C THR A 131 -15.46 2.88 10.15
N GLY A 132 -16.23 3.73 9.47
CA GLY A 132 -16.15 5.19 9.71
C GLY A 132 -14.82 5.85 9.30
N TYR A 133 -13.94 5.11 8.63
CA TYR A 133 -12.55 5.49 8.39
C TYR A 133 -12.38 6.84 7.68
N TRP A 134 -13.21 7.20 6.70
CA TRP A 134 -13.06 8.50 6.03
C TRP A 134 -13.34 9.70 6.94
N ARG A 135 -14.28 9.57 7.88
CA ARG A 135 -14.57 10.60 8.88
C ARG A 135 -13.39 10.74 9.83
N ASP A 136 -12.88 9.61 10.32
CA ASP A 136 -11.82 9.60 11.32
C ASP A 136 -10.47 10.02 10.71
N LEU A 137 -10.18 9.62 9.46
CA LEU A 137 -9.03 10.12 8.70
C LEU A 137 -9.12 11.62 8.46
N SER A 138 -10.31 12.14 8.14
CA SER A 138 -10.53 13.58 7.95
C SER A 138 -10.20 14.37 9.21
N LEU A 139 -10.63 13.87 10.37
CA LEU A 139 -10.33 14.48 11.67
C LEU A 139 -8.82 14.53 11.95
N HIS A 140 -8.11 13.42 11.72
CA HIS A 140 -6.68 13.34 12.03
C HIS A 140 -5.78 14.04 11.01
N MET A 141 -6.20 14.11 9.75
CA MET A 141 -5.47 14.85 8.71
C MET A 141 -5.72 16.35 8.78
N GLY A 142 -6.82 16.80 9.40
CA GLY A 142 -7.27 18.19 9.32
C GLY A 142 -7.75 18.57 7.90
N GLU A 143 -8.07 17.57 7.08
CA GLU A 143 -8.44 17.73 5.68
C GLU A 143 -9.82 17.09 5.43
N PRO A 144 -10.73 17.71 4.66
CA PRO A 144 -12.01 17.10 4.31
C PRO A 144 -11.81 15.77 3.56
N SER A 145 -12.63 14.75 3.84
CA SER A 145 -12.52 13.44 3.18
C SER A 145 -12.44 13.53 1.63
N PRO A 146 -13.22 14.38 0.92
CA PRO A 146 -13.09 14.51 -0.53
C PRO A 146 -11.71 14.98 -0.99
N ALA A 147 -11.02 15.82 -0.21
CA ALA A 147 -9.66 16.27 -0.51
C ALA A 147 -8.66 15.12 -0.38
N ILE A 148 -8.72 14.37 0.73
CA ILE A 148 -7.89 13.18 0.96
C ILE A 148 -8.04 12.17 -0.18
N LYS A 149 -9.29 11.88 -0.55
CA LYS A 149 -9.64 10.94 -1.64
C LYS A 149 -9.05 11.39 -2.98
N SER A 150 -9.24 12.66 -3.33
CA SER A 150 -8.69 13.25 -4.55
C SER A 150 -7.15 13.21 -4.56
N HIS A 151 -6.52 13.48 -3.41
CA HIS A 151 -5.06 13.44 -3.24
C HIS A 151 -4.52 12.02 -3.44
N LEU A 152 -5.12 11.00 -2.81
CA LEU A 152 -4.75 9.59 -3.01
C LEU A 152 -4.83 9.17 -4.48
N ASN A 153 -5.92 9.55 -5.16
CA ASN A 153 -6.10 9.23 -6.58
C ASN A 153 -5.03 9.92 -7.44
N SER A 154 -4.65 11.16 -7.11
CA SER A 154 -3.60 11.90 -7.79
C SER A 154 -2.21 11.27 -7.57
N LEU A 155 -1.90 10.87 -6.32
CA LEU A 155 -0.67 10.14 -5.97
C LEU A 155 -0.55 8.82 -6.74
N ALA A 156 -1.62 8.01 -6.73
CA ALA A 156 -1.66 6.72 -7.42
C ALA A 156 -1.53 6.89 -8.94
N ALA A 157 -2.22 7.87 -9.53
CA ALA A 157 -2.11 8.18 -10.96
C ALA A 157 -0.69 8.63 -11.33
N ARG A 158 -0.07 9.48 -10.50
CA ARG A 158 1.31 9.94 -10.70
C ARG A 158 2.30 8.79 -10.58
N ARG A 159 2.16 7.94 -9.56
CA ARG A 159 2.99 6.74 -9.38
C ARG A 159 2.89 5.83 -10.60
N ASN A 160 1.68 5.56 -11.10
CA ASN A 160 1.48 4.74 -12.30
C ASN A 160 2.12 5.37 -13.55
N SER A 161 2.01 6.70 -13.71
CA SER A 161 2.71 7.45 -14.76
C SER A 161 4.22 7.22 -14.67
N VAL A 162 4.81 7.30 -13.47
CA VAL A 162 6.24 7.08 -13.23
C VAL A 162 6.65 5.64 -13.54
N VAL A 163 6.01 4.65 -12.93
CA VAL A 163 6.51 3.26 -12.96
C VAL A 163 6.10 2.49 -14.23
N HIS A 164 5.01 2.87 -14.89
CA HIS A 164 4.52 2.17 -16.08
C HIS A 164 4.71 2.95 -17.39
N GLU A 165 4.67 4.28 -17.35
CA GLU A 165 4.72 5.12 -18.56
C GLU A 165 6.03 5.92 -18.69
N GLY A 166 7.01 5.69 -17.81
CA GLY A 166 8.27 6.46 -17.77
C GLY A 166 8.07 7.94 -17.46
N ASP A 167 6.90 8.29 -16.94
CA ASP A 167 6.46 9.65 -16.66
C ASP A 167 6.42 10.63 -17.85
N ILE A 168 6.19 10.08 -19.05
CA ILE A 168 6.18 10.85 -20.29
C ILE A 168 4.92 11.73 -20.38
N LYS A 169 5.09 13.00 -20.78
CA LYS A 169 3.98 13.90 -21.14
C LYS A 169 3.31 13.37 -22.41
N ARG A 170 2.04 12.95 -22.32
CA ARG A 170 1.26 12.53 -23.48
C ARG A 170 1.06 13.72 -24.43
N GLN A 171 1.39 13.54 -25.71
CA GLN A 171 1.24 14.55 -26.76
C GLN A 171 0.58 13.92 -27.99
N ALA A 172 -0.29 14.65 -28.67
CA ALA A 172 -1.01 14.12 -29.85
C ALA A 172 -0.08 13.84 -31.04
N ARG A 173 1.03 14.60 -31.18
CA ARG A 173 2.04 14.45 -32.24
C ARG A 173 3.44 14.77 -31.69
N PRO A 174 4.08 13.84 -30.94
CA PRO A 174 5.36 14.11 -30.29
C PRO A 174 6.49 14.14 -31.34
N ARG A 175 7.32 15.20 -31.28
CA ARG A 175 8.58 15.30 -32.03
C ARG A 175 9.81 15.00 -31.17
N ALA A 176 9.63 14.94 -29.85
CA ALA A 176 10.66 14.62 -28.87
C ALA A 176 10.01 14.06 -27.59
N ILE A 177 10.72 13.20 -26.86
CA ILE A 177 10.27 12.71 -25.56
C ILE A 177 10.37 13.85 -24.55
N ARG A 178 9.25 14.14 -23.87
CA ARG A 178 9.20 15.09 -22.76
C ARG A 178 8.62 14.41 -21.56
N HIS A 179 9.21 14.64 -20.40
CA HIS A 179 8.70 14.12 -19.14
C HIS A 179 7.90 15.17 -18.40
N LYS A 180 7.02 14.72 -17.50
CA LYS A 180 6.34 15.60 -16.55
C LYS A 180 7.37 16.14 -15.56
N GLU A 181 7.28 17.43 -15.28
CA GLU A 181 8.19 18.10 -14.34
C GLU A 181 7.89 17.63 -12.92
N LEU A 182 8.95 17.55 -12.13
CA LEU A 182 8.88 17.15 -10.72
C LEU A 182 10.05 17.82 -10.00
N SER A 183 9.75 18.81 -9.16
CA SER A 183 10.78 19.47 -8.36
C SER A 183 11.03 18.69 -7.06
N ALA A 184 12.21 18.89 -6.47
CA ALA A 184 12.53 18.31 -5.16
C ALA A 184 11.55 18.76 -4.07
N ALA A 185 11.09 20.02 -4.15
CA ALA A 185 10.14 20.60 -3.22
C ALA A 185 8.76 19.95 -3.33
N ASP A 186 8.29 19.68 -4.55
CA ASP A 186 7.02 18.97 -4.77
C ASP A 186 7.10 17.57 -4.17
N VAL A 187 8.17 16.81 -4.44
CA VAL A 187 8.34 15.47 -3.88
C VAL A 187 8.36 15.52 -2.36
N ARG A 188 9.10 16.46 -1.76
CA ARG A 188 9.16 16.60 -0.30
C ARG A 188 7.80 16.88 0.31
N SER A 189 7.04 17.83 -0.24
CA SER A 189 5.68 18.14 0.21
C SER A 189 4.76 16.92 0.16
N GLU A 190 4.96 16.06 -0.83
CA GLU A 190 4.14 14.87 -1.03
C GLU A 190 4.55 13.73 -0.09
N LEU A 191 5.86 13.55 0.17
CA LEU A 191 6.34 12.66 1.21
C LEU A 191 5.84 13.09 2.60
N ASP A 192 5.83 14.39 2.89
CA ASP A 192 5.29 14.94 4.14
C ASP A 192 3.78 14.68 4.26
N TRP A 193 3.02 14.85 3.16
CA TRP A 193 1.59 14.51 3.13
C TRP A 193 1.37 13.01 3.40
N VAL A 194 2.12 12.14 2.73
CA VAL A 194 2.03 10.68 2.91
C VAL A 194 2.39 10.28 4.34
N ARG A 195 3.40 10.90 4.94
CA ARG A 195 3.79 10.66 6.34
C ARG A 195 2.67 11.01 7.32
N ARG A 196 2.00 12.16 7.13
CA ARG A 196 0.80 12.51 7.91
C ARG A 196 -0.34 11.52 7.69
N PHE A 197 -0.56 11.09 6.45
CA PHE A 197 -1.60 10.12 6.11
C PHE A 197 -1.37 8.75 6.77
N ILE A 198 -0.13 8.25 6.78
CA ILE A 198 0.23 7.01 7.48
C ILE A 198 0.10 7.16 9.00
N ALA A 199 0.49 8.31 9.56
CA ALA A 199 0.28 8.59 10.98
C ALA A 199 -1.22 8.59 11.34
N ALA A 200 -2.07 9.18 10.49
CA ALA A 200 -3.52 9.12 10.66
C ALA A 200 -4.07 7.69 10.55
N LEU A 201 -3.59 6.89 9.59
CA LEU A 201 -3.93 5.47 9.49
C LEU A 201 -3.55 4.69 10.75
N ALA A 202 -2.40 4.97 11.36
CA ALA A 202 -1.96 4.33 12.60
C ALA A 202 -2.85 4.64 13.81
N VAL A 203 -3.57 5.76 13.80
CA VAL A 203 -4.56 6.06 14.84
C VAL A 203 -5.91 5.42 14.53
N VAL A 204 -6.34 5.48 13.26
CA VAL A 204 -7.66 4.98 12.82
C VAL A 204 -7.71 3.44 12.74
N ALA A 205 -6.58 2.81 12.44
CA ALA A 205 -6.44 1.39 12.16
C ALA A 205 -5.07 0.85 12.63
N PRO A 206 -4.87 0.73 13.96
CA PRO A 206 -3.58 0.36 14.57
C PRO A 206 -3.11 -1.07 14.29
#